data_AF-A0A1J3EBB9-F1
#
_entry.id   AF-A0A1J3EBB9-F1
#
_cell.length_a   1.000
_cell.length_b   1.000
_cell.length_c   1.000
_cell.angle_alpha   90.00
_cell.angle_beta   90.00
_cell.angle_gamma   90.00
#
_symmetry.space_group_name_H-M   'P 1'
#
loop_
_entity.id
_entity.type
_entity.pdbx_description
1 polymer ?
#
loop_
_entity_poly.entity_id
_entity_poly.type
_entity_poly.pdbx_seq_one_letter_code
_entity_poly.pdbx_strand_id
1 'polypeptide(L)'
;MLKSSSSLFANSILFHRCKSMSELNKMHALLITLGLSEEEPFASRTLSFSALSSSGDVDYAYRYLSKLSNPPAFGWNYVIRG
;
A
#
# COMPACT_ATOMS: atom_id res chain seq x y z
N MET A 1 27.16 -5.08 1.09
CA MET A 1 26.35 -6.09 0.37
C MET A 1 24.85 -6.05 0.70
N LEU A 2 24.43 -5.76 1.94
CA LEU A 2 23.00 -5.81 2.35
C LEU A 2 22.07 -4.78 1.67
N LYS A 3 22.54 -3.57 1.33
CA LYS A 3 21.71 -2.51 0.69
C LYS A 3 21.18 -2.87 -0.70
N SER A 4 21.87 -3.73 -1.46
CA SER A 4 21.52 -4.08 -2.85
C SER A 4 20.34 -5.07 -2.91
N SER A 5 20.27 -6.02 -1.97
CA SER A 5 19.17 -6.98 -1.89
C SER A 5 17.87 -6.32 -1.39
N SER A 6 17.98 -5.36 -0.47
CA SER A 6 16.84 -4.57 0.02
C SER A 6 16.19 -3.75 -1.09
N SER A 7 16.98 -3.15 -1.99
CA SER A 7 16.46 -2.35 -3.10
C SER A 7 15.81 -3.20 -4.20
N LEU A 8 16.38 -4.37 -4.52
CA LEU A 8 15.76 -5.34 -5.44
C LEU A 8 14.41 -5.85 -4.91
N PHE A 9 14.34 -6.13 -3.62
CA PHE A 9 13.11 -6.57 -2.97
C PHE A 9 12.05 -5.45 -2.89
N ALA A 10 12.45 -4.22 -2.54
CA ALA A 10 11.56 -3.07 -2.59
C ALA A 10 11.04 -2.85 -4.03
N ASN A 11 11.90 -3.01 -5.03
CA ASN A 11 11.51 -2.92 -6.45
C ASN A 11 10.54 -4.04 -6.85
N SER A 12 10.70 -5.27 -6.38
CA SER A 12 9.77 -6.35 -6.73
C SER A 12 8.38 -6.11 -6.14
N ILE A 13 8.29 -5.62 -4.89
CA ILE A 13 7.01 -5.17 -4.31
C ILE A 13 6.47 -3.99 -5.11
N LEU A 14 7.34 -3.07 -5.52
CA LEU A 14 6.97 -1.93 -6.35
C LEU A 14 6.52 -2.33 -7.76
N PHE A 15 6.84 -3.50 -8.30
CA PHE A 15 6.27 -3.92 -9.59
C PHE A 15 5.13 -4.91 -9.43
N HIS A 16 4.93 -5.44 -8.22
CA HIS A 16 3.81 -6.31 -7.90
C HIS A 16 2.48 -5.54 -8.00
N ARG A 17 1.57 -6.07 -8.82
CA ARG A 17 0.19 -5.59 -8.92
C ARG A 17 -0.71 -6.58 -8.23
N CYS A 18 -1.24 -6.19 -7.07
CA CYS A 18 -2.24 -6.98 -6.37
C CYS A 18 -3.49 -7.14 -7.25
N LYS A 19 -4.05 -8.34 -7.26
CA LYS A 19 -5.31 -8.67 -7.96
C LYS A 19 -6.47 -8.91 -7.00
N SER A 20 -6.19 -9.01 -5.71
CA SER A 20 -7.16 -9.23 -4.64
C SER A 20 -6.73 -8.56 -3.34
N MET A 21 -7.70 -8.31 -2.44
CA MET A 21 -7.42 -7.88 -1.07
C MET A 21 -6.55 -8.88 -0.29
N SER A 22 -6.63 -10.19 -0.59
CA SER A 22 -5.78 -11.20 0.06
C SER A 22 -4.30 -10.98 -0.28
N GLU A 23 -3.98 -10.70 -1.54
CA GLU A 23 -2.62 -10.35 -1.96
C GLU A 23 -2.16 -9.03 -1.35
N LEU A 24 -3.02 -8.01 -1.33
CA LEU A 24 -2.72 -6.72 -0.71
C LEU A 24 -2.41 -6.89 0.78
N ASN A 25 -3.22 -7.64 1.52
CA ASN A 25 -3.04 -7.84 2.96
C ASN A 25 -1.72 -8.55 3.28
N LYS A 26 -1.34 -9.55 2.49
CA LYS A 26 -0.03 -10.23 2.65
C LYS A 26 1.12 -9.27 2.39
N MET A 27 1.03 -8.47 1.33
CA MET A 27 2.04 -7.46 1.00
C MET A 27 2.12 -6.38 2.10
N HIS A 28 0.99 -5.87 2.56
CA HIS A 28 0.95 -4.86 3.62
C HIS A 28 1.53 -5.39 4.93
N ALA A 29 1.20 -6.62 5.34
CA ALA A 29 1.79 -7.26 6.51
C ALA A 29 3.31 -7.36 6.40
N LEU A 30 3.83 -7.78 5.23
CA LEU A 30 5.25 -7.82 4.95
C LEU A 30 5.90 -6.42 5.03
N LEU A 31 5.27 -5.40 4.45
CA LEU A 31 5.75 -4.01 4.53
C LEU A 31 5.79 -3.49 5.97
N ILE A 32 4.81 -3.84 6.81
CA ILE A 32 4.82 -3.53 8.25
C ILE A 32 6.04 -4.17 8.91
N THR A 33 6.31 -5.47 8.66
CA THR A 33 7.47 -6.15 9.27
C THR A 33 8.82 -5.56 8.85
N LEU A 34 8.85 -4.85 7.73
CA LEU A 34 10.05 -4.19 7.20
C LEU A 34 10.13 -2.70 7.57
N GLY A 35 9.11 -2.15 8.23
CA GLY A 35 9.03 -0.72 8.55
C GLY A 35 8.82 0.16 7.31
N LEU A 36 8.21 -0.36 6.25
CA LEU A 36 7.99 0.33 4.96
C LEU A 36 6.50 0.55 4.64
N SER A 37 5.61 0.25 5.59
CA SER A 37 4.15 0.27 5.34
C SER A 37 3.58 1.65 5.06
N GLU A 38 4.23 2.72 5.50
CA GLU A 38 3.79 4.11 5.29
C GLU A 38 4.63 4.82 4.21
N GLU A 39 5.72 4.21 3.77
CA GLU A 39 6.65 4.82 2.83
C GLU A 39 6.05 4.91 1.42
N GLU A 40 6.30 6.02 0.75
CA GLU A 40 5.99 6.12 -0.66
C GLU A 40 6.96 5.24 -1.46
N PRO A 41 6.48 4.56 -2.51
CA PRO A 41 5.15 4.66 -3.09
C PRO A 41 4.16 3.56 -2.63
N PHE A 42 4.47 2.85 -1.54
CA PHE A 42 3.63 1.77 -1.04
C PHE A 42 2.32 2.27 -0.46
N ALA A 43 2.33 3.41 0.23
CA ALA A 43 1.12 4.01 0.78
C ALA A 43 0.13 4.40 -0.32
N SER A 44 0.57 5.19 -1.31
CA SER A 44 -0.25 5.55 -2.46
C SER A 44 -0.81 4.36 -3.23
N ARG A 45 -0.04 3.27 -3.38
CA ARG A 45 -0.54 2.05 -4.03
C ARG A 45 -1.55 1.29 -3.21
N THR A 46 -1.31 1.17 -1.91
CA THR A 46 -2.23 0.50 -1.00
C THR A 46 -3.57 1.22 -1.03
N LEU A 47 -3.56 2.56 -0.95
CA LEU A 47 -4.75 3.39 -1.08
C LEU A 47 -5.41 3.26 -2.45
N SER A 48 -4.64 3.40 -3.53
CA SER A 48 -5.19 3.33 -4.88
C SER A 48 -5.82 1.98 -5.19
N PHE A 49 -5.19 0.86 -4.79
CA PHE A 49 -5.76 -0.47 -5.02
C PHE A 49 -6.97 -0.71 -4.13
N SER A 50 -6.85 -0.48 -2.81
CA SER A 50 -7.94 -0.78 -1.88
C SER A 50 -9.17 0.10 -2.11
N ALA A 51 -9.02 1.37 -2.50
CA ALA A 51 -10.16 2.25 -2.76
C ALA A 51 -10.74 2.10 -4.17
N LEU A 52 -9.91 2.03 -5.23
CA LEU A 52 -10.41 2.19 -6.61
C LEU A 52 -10.59 0.88 -7.39
N SER A 53 -10.00 -0.22 -6.93
CA SER A 53 -10.12 -1.51 -7.63
C SER A 53 -11.49 -2.12 -7.41
N SER A 54 -12.06 -2.78 -8.43
CA SER A 54 -13.26 -3.61 -8.26
C SER A 54 -13.04 -4.80 -7.31
N SER A 55 -11.77 -5.20 -7.10
CA SER A 55 -11.35 -6.19 -6.11
C SER A 55 -10.85 -5.56 -4.80
N GLY A 56 -11.11 -4.26 -4.60
CA GLY A 56 -10.69 -3.47 -3.44
C GLY A 56 -11.67 -3.56 -2.27
N ASP A 57 -11.35 -2.82 -1.21
CA ASP A 57 -12.14 -2.65 0.02
C ASP A 57 -11.92 -1.21 0.50
N VAL A 58 -12.92 -0.35 0.29
CA VAL A 58 -12.84 1.08 0.64
C VAL A 58 -12.79 1.29 2.16
N ASP A 59 -13.42 0.43 2.95
CA ASP A 59 -13.36 0.48 4.41
C ASP A 59 -11.94 0.16 4.90
N TYR A 60 -11.24 -0.74 4.22
CA TYR A 60 -9.81 -0.95 4.45
C TYR A 60 -8.99 0.29 4.08
N ALA A 61 -9.24 0.89 2.91
CA ALA A 61 -8.54 2.09 2.46
C ALA A 61 -8.68 3.25 3.47
N TYR A 62 -9.91 3.48 3.97
CA TYR A 62 -10.22 4.46 5.00
C TYR A 62 -9.44 4.19 6.30
N ARG A 63 -9.53 2.96 6.83
CA ARG A 63 -8.83 2.58 8.07
C ARG A 63 -7.32 2.72 7.94
N TYR A 64 -6.76 2.34 6.79
CA TYR A 64 -5.35 2.49 6.51
C TYR A 64 -4.94 3.97 6.47
N LEU A 65 -5.63 4.79 5.68
CA LEU A 65 -5.36 6.23 5.56
C LEU A 65 -5.44 6.96 6.91
N SER A 66 -6.47 6.64 7.72
CA SER A 66 -6.70 7.25 9.04
C SER A 66 -5.59 6.97 10.06
N LYS A 67 -4.76 5.96 9.81
CA LYS A 67 -3.68 5.52 10.71
C LYS A 67 -2.30 5.95 10.25
N LEU A 68 -2.17 6.52 9.04
CA LEU A 68 -0.88 7.01 8.55
C LEU A 68 -0.44 8.23 9.36
N SER A 69 0.83 8.24 9.75
CA SER A 69 1.43 9.37 10.45
C SER A 69 1.57 10.59 9.54
N ASN A 70 1.79 10.35 8.25
CA ASN A 70 1.90 11.37 7.21
C ASN A 70 1.15 10.92 5.94
N PRO A 71 -0.18 11.06 5.89
CA PRO A 71 -0.98 10.59 4.76
C PRO A 71 -0.64 11.37 3.47
N PRO A 72 -0.62 10.71 2.29
CA PRO A 72 -0.48 11.42 1.02
C PRO A 72 -1.59 12.45 0.84
N ALA A 73 -1.25 13.65 0.36
CA ALA A 73 -2.21 14.75 0.21
C ALA A 73 -3.44 14.39 -0.65
N PHE A 74 -3.27 13.45 -1.59
CA PHE A 74 -4.33 12.94 -2.46
C PHE A 74 -4.99 11.66 -1.94
N GLY A 75 -4.58 11.11 -0.80
CA GLY A 75 -5.08 9.85 -0.26
C GLY A 75 -6.58 9.86 -0.02
N TRP A 76 -7.13 10.95 0.54
CA TRP A 76 -8.57 11.12 0.73
C TRP A 76 -9.33 11.14 -0.60
N ASN A 77 -8.71 11.62 -1.68
CA ASN A 77 -9.34 11.60 -3.00
C ASN A 77 -9.48 10.19 -3.57
N TYR A 78 -8.72 9.21 -3.07
CA TYR A 78 -8.97 7.81 -3.40
C TYR A 78 -10.17 7.28 -2.64
N VAL A 79 -10.19 7.48 -1.31
CA VAL A 79 -11.26 6.98 -0.43
C VAL A 79 -12.62 7.60 -0.74
N ILE A 80 -12.69 8.88 -1.13
CA ILE A 80 -13.95 9.54 -1.50
C ILE A 80 -14.50 9.03 -2.85
N ARG A 81 -13.64 8.53 -3.74
CA ARG A 81 -14.04 8.08 -5.09
C ARG A 81 -14.43 6.61 -5.14
N GLY A 82 -13.78 5.78 -4.32
CA GLY A 82 -14.13 4.37 -4.12
C GLY A 82 -15.42 4.24 -3.32
#